data_AF-A0A7W0WIG9-F1
#
_entry.id   AF-A0A7W0WIG9-F1
#
_cell.length_a   1.000
_cell.length_b   1.000
_cell.length_c   1.000
_cell.angle_alpha   90.00
_cell.angle_beta   90.00
_cell.angle_gamma   90.00
#
_symmetry.space_group_name_H-M   'P 1'
#
loop_
_entity.id
_entity.type
_entity.pdbx_description
1 polymer ?
#
loop_
_entity_poly.entity_id
_entity_poly.type
_entity_poly.pdbx_seq_one_letter_code
_entity_poly.pdbx_strand_id
1 'polypeptide(L)'
;MGAWGALDLDGRVEDEAQRFIASLRVSTHYATCLVRFSRVFFGVGQVMLAGGLLYGGILPSWLAWGAAALGLAAIAVTMATPDELERYRPIFHLNAAWMLAVGVVMLRAGLGGNG
;
A
#
# COMPACT_ATOMS: atom_id res chain seq x y z
N MET A 1 14.11 -9.70 -7.51
CA MET A 1 14.38 -10.38 -8.79
C MET A 1 13.43 -11.57 -8.86
N GLY A 2 12.65 -11.69 -9.93
CA GLY A 2 11.65 -12.76 -10.08
C GLY A 2 12.29 -14.09 -10.47
N ALA A 3 11.58 -15.20 -10.26
CA ALA A 3 12.04 -16.57 -10.52
C ALA A 3 12.55 -16.80 -11.97
N TRP A 4 12.00 -16.06 -12.94
CA TRP A 4 12.41 -16.13 -14.35
C TRP A 4 13.83 -15.59 -14.60
N GLY A 5 14.28 -14.60 -13.82
CA GLY A 5 15.62 -14.03 -13.97
C GLY A 5 16.73 -14.93 -13.42
N ALA A 6 16.43 -15.75 -12.40
CA ALA A 6 17.37 -16.71 -11.84
C ALA A 6 17.62 -17.90 -12.78
N LEU A 7 16.61 -18.30 -13.56
CA LEU A 7 16.71 -19.38 -14.56
C LEU A 7 17.50 -18.97 -15.80
N ASP A 8 17.38 -17.71 -16.25
CA ASP A 8 18.07 -17.23 -17.47
C ASP A 8 19.53 -16.77 -17.22
N LEU A 9 19.90 -16.59 -15.95
CA LEU A 9 21.27 -16.30 -15.49
C LEU A 9 22.07 -17.58 -15.15
N ASP A 10 21.44 -18.74 -15.07
CA ASP A 10 22.11 -20.00 -14.75
C ASP A 10 23.00 -20.44 -15.93
N GLY A 11 24.32 -20.30 -15.77
CA GLY A 11 25.33 -20.72 -16.75
C GLY A 11 25.86 -19.66 -17.73
N ARG A 12 25.52 -18.36 -17.59
CA ARG A 12 26.08 -17.29 -18.44
C ARG A 12 27.38 -16.68 -17.86
N VAL A 13 28.29 -16.27 -18.74
CA VAL A 13 29.58 -15.63 -18.39
C VAL A 13 29.35 -14.22 -17.84
N GLU A 14 30.11 -13.79 -16.83
CA GLU A 14 29.96 -12.52 -16.09
C GLU A 14 29.63 -11.27 -16.94
N ASP A 15 30.22 -11.13 -18.13
CA ASP A 15 29.99 -9.98 -19.02
C ASP A 15 28.58 -9.97 -19.67
N GLU A 16 28.00 -11.13 -19.97
CA GLU A 16 26.64 -11.25 -20.48
C GLU A 16 25.61 -11.07 -19.36
N ALA A 17 25.92 -11.54 -18.15
CA ALA A 17 25.11 -11.28 -16.98
C ALA A 17 24.98 -9.77 -16.70
N GLN A 18 26.08 -9.00 -16.82
CA GLN A 18 26.05 -7.55 -16.67
C GLN A 18 25.20 -6.85 -17.75
N ARG A 19 25.25 -7.29 -19.01
CA ARG A 19 24.40 -6.74 -20.08
C ARG A 19 22.92 -7.06 -19.88
N PHE A 20 22.60 -8.25 -19.39
CA PHE A 20 21.23 -8.64 -19.03
C PHE A 20 20.70 -7.86 -17.82
N ILE A 21 21.52 -7.68 -16.78
CA ILE A 21 21.18 -6.83 -15.63
C ILE A 21 21.00 -5.37 -16.07
N ALA A 22 21.81 -4.89 -17.01
CA ALA A 22 21.69 -3.54 -17.57
C ALA A 22 20.40 -3.36 -18.39
N SER A 23 19.99 -4.36 -19.18
CA SER A 23 18.71 -4.32 -19.91
C SER A 23 17.50 -4.38 -18.97
N LEU A 24 17.63 -5.10 -17.85
CA LEU A 24 16.64 -5.13 -16.77
C LEU A 24 16.59 -3.84 -15.94
N ARG A 25 17.59 -2.95 -16.03
CA ARG A 25 17.62 -1.69 -15.27
C ARG A 25 16.42 -0.79 -15.61
N VAL A 26 15.96 -0.82 -16.86
CA VAL A 26 14.73 -0.14 -17.31
C VAL A 26 13.51 -0.73 -16.60
N SER A 27 13.33 -2.05 -16.64
CA SER A 27 12.23 -2.74 -15.95
C SER A 27 12.26 -2.54 -14.43
N THR A 28 13.46 -2.45 -13.85
CA THR A 28 13.66 -2.22 -12.42
C THR A 28 13.22 -0.82 -12.01
N HIS A 29 13.51 0.20 -12.84
CA HIS A 29 12.99 1.56 -12.66
C HIS A 29 11.47 1.65 -12.79
N TYR A 30 10.89 0.94 -13.77
CA TYR A 30 9.43 0.85 -13.89
C TYR A 30 8.80 0.19 -12.66
N ALA A 31 9.40 -0.88 -12.14
CA ALA A 31 8.91 -1.57 -10.96
C ALA A 31 8.95 -0.69 -9.70
N THR A 32 10.03 0.07 -9.46
CA THR A 32 10.09 1.02 -8.34
C THR A 32 9.10 2.17 -8.51
N CYS A 33 8.96 2.72 -9.71
CA CYS A 33 7.93 3.72 -9.99
C CYS A 33 6.52 3.18 -9.73
N LEU A 34 6.21 1.97 -10.21
CA LEU A 34 4.91 1.33 -10.01
C LEU A 34 4.63 1.08 -8.52
N VAL A 35 5.62 0.62 -7.76
CA VAL A 35 5.50 0.44 -6.30
C VAL A 35 5.23 1.77 -5.60
N ARG A 36 5.91 2.86 -6.00
CA ARG A 36 5.65 4.20 -5.46
C ARG A 36 4.22 4.66 -5.77
N PHE A 37 3.79 4.55 -7.03
CA PHE A 37 2.43 4.91 -7.42
C PHE A 37 1.37 4.08 -6.69
N SER A 38 1.59 2.77 -6.54
CA SER A 38 0.64 1.89 -5.84
C SER A 38 0.38 2.33 -4.40
N ARG A 39 1.40 2.82 -3.69
CA ARG A 39 1.27 3.33 -2.31
C ARG A 39 0.47 4.64 -2.26
N VAL A 40 0.67 5.53 -3.24
CA VAL A 40 -0.10 6.77 -3.36
C VAL A 40 -1.56 6.45 -3.67
N PHE A 41 -1.83 5.57 -4.65
CA PHE A 41 -3.19 5.15 -4.98
C PHE A 41 -3.89 4.47 -3.81
N PHE A 42 -3.18 3.66 -3.03
CA PHE A 42 -3.71 3.08 -1.79
C PHE A 42 -4.14 4.16 -0.79
N GLY A 43 -3.30 5.17 -0.56
CA GLY A 43 -3.63 6.30 0.31
C GLY A 43 -4.82 7.11 -0.19
N VAL A 44 -4.86 7.42 -1.50
CA VAL A 44 -5.97 8.16 -2.13
C VAL A 44 -7.28 7.36 -2.03
N GLY A 45 -7.24 6.06 -2.32
CA GLY A 45 -8.38 5.17 -2.18
C GLY A 45 -8.92 5.15 -0.76
N GLN A 46 -8.05 5.18 0.25
CA GLN A 46 -8.45 5.23 1.65
C GLN A 46 -9.10 6.57 2.04
N VAL A 47 -8.61 7.70 1.51
CA VAL A 47 -9.28 9.01 1.69
C VAL A 47 -10.65 9.03 1.02
N MET A 48 -10.77 8.46 -0.19
CA MET A 48 -12.06 8.33 -0.87
C MET A 48 -13.04 7.44 -0.10
N LEU A 49 -12.56 6.32 0.45
CA LEU A 49 -13.35 5.42 1.28
C LEU A 49 -13.82 6.11 2.57
N ALA A 50 -12.98 6.93 3.20
CA ALA A 50 -13.39 7.78 4.33
C ALA A 50 -14.53 8.73 3.94
N GLY A 51 -14.43 9.38 2.78
CA GLY A 51 -15.49 10.25 2.26
C GLY A 51 -16.81 9.51 2.05
N GLY A 52 -16.76 8.32 1.46
CA GLY A 52 -17.93 7.46 1.31
C GLY A 52 -18.54 7.00 2.65
N LEU A 53 -17.71 6.64 3.62
CA LEU A 53 -18.16 6.25 4.97
C LEU A 53 -18.81 7.43 5.72
N LEU A 54 -18.23 8.63 5.62
CA LEU A 54 -18.79 9.84 6.22
C LEU A 54 -20.13 10.22 5.58
N TYR A 55 -20.23 10.13 4.25
CA TYR A 55 -21.46 10.42 3.53
C TYR A 55 -22.57 9.39 3.83
N GLY A 56 -22.22 8.10 3.91
CA GLY A 56 -23.18 7.03 4.13
C GLY A 56 -23.60 6.81 5.59
N GLY A 57 -22.94 7.46 6.57
CA GLY A 57 -23.26 7.32 8.00
C GLY A 57 -23.10 5.89 8.56
N ILE A 58 -22.45 4.99 7.82
CA ILE A 58 -22.37 3.55 8.11
C ILE A 58 -21.45 3.28 9.32
N LEU A 59 -20.46 4.16 9.53
CA LEU A 59 -19.48 4.05 10.60
C LEU A 59 -19.46 5.30 11.48
N PRO A 60 -19.06 5.16 12.76
CA PRO A 60 -18.90 6.29 13.66
C PRO A 60 -17.88 7.28 13.07
N SER A 61 -18.21 8.56 13.15
CA SER A 61 -17.47 9.64 12.46
C SER A 61 -15.98 9.66 12.81
N TRP A 62 -15.62 9.28 14.04
CA TRP A 62 -14.23 9.13 14.48
C TRP A 62 -13.43 8.09 13.66
N LEU A 63 -14.04 6.94 13.35
CA LEU A 63 -13.37 5.89 12.56
C LEU A 63 -13.17 6.33 11.11
N ALA A 64 -14.16 7.02 10.54
CA ALA A 64 -14.10 7.51 9.17
C ALA A 64 -13.07 8.64 9.01
N TRP A 65 -12.99 9.59 9.96
CA TRP A 65 -11.90 10.58 10.01
C TRP A 65 -10.53 9.92 10.20
N GLY A 66 -10.46 8.83 10.95
CA GLY A 66 -9.26 8.01 11.08
C GLY A 66 -8.74 7.50 9.74
N ALA A 67 -9.61 7.01 8.84
CA ALA A 67 -9.19 6.60 7.50
C ALA A 67 -8.65 7.76 6.66
N ALA A 68 -9.28 8.94 6.74
CA ALA A 68 -8.84 10.12 6.01
C ALA A 68 -7.44 10.57 6.48
N ALA A 69 -7.22 10.64 7.80
CA ALA A 69 -5.93 11.01 8.39
C ALA A 69 -4.83 10.00 8.02
N LEU A 70 -5.13 8.70 8.10
CA LEU A 70 -4.19 7.64 7.74
C LEU A 70 -3.89 7.61 6.23
N GLY A 71 -4.89 7.90 5.39
CA GLY A 71 -4.72 7.97 3.95
C GLY A 71 -3.83 9.15 3.54
N LEU A 72 -4.06 10.33 4.15
CA LEU A 72 -3.20 11.50 3.98
C LEU A 72 -1.79 11.25 4.49
N ALA A 73 -1.63 10.62 5.66
CA ALA A 73 -0.31 10.27 6.20
C ALA A 73 0.43 9.29 5.29
N ALA A 74 -0.26 8.30 4.70
CA ALA A 74 0.33 7.36 3.76
C ALA A 74 0.81 8.07 2.48
N ILE A 75 0.03 9.02 1.94
CA ILE A 75 0.42 9.83 0.78
C ILE A 75 1.64 10.70 1.14
N ALA A 76 1.59 11.42 2.27
CA ALA A 76 2.64 12.33 2.71
C ALA A 76 3.97 11.61 2.93
N VAL A 77 3.97 10.44 3.59
CA VAL A 77 5.19 9.66 3.79
C VAL A 77 5.71 9.04 2.49
N THR A 78 4.83 8.62 1.59
CA THR A 78 5.25 8.12 0.27
C THR A 78 5.91 9.21 -0.57
N MET A 79 5.43 10.45 -0.49
CA MET A 79 6.02 11.61 -1.16
C MET A 79 7.32 12.08 -0.51
N ALA A 80 7.40 12.08 0.83
CA ALA A 80 8.56 12.61 1.57
C ALA A 80 9.77 11.67 1.59
N THR A 81 9.55 10.35 1.62
CA THR A 81 10.63 9.35 1.72
C THR A 81 10.38 8.21 0.75
N PRO A 82 10.83 8.35 -0.51
CA PRO A 82 10.39 7.45 -1.55
C PRO A 82 11.32 6.22 -1.71
N ASP A 83 12.44 6.16 -0.97
CA ASP A 83 13.43 5.06 -0.98
C ASP A 83 13.58 4.32 0.38
N GLU A 84 13.03 4.85 1.49
CA GLU A 84 13.14 4.22 2.81
C GLU A 84 11.88 3.42 3.17
N LEU A 85 11.93 2.11 2.90
CA LEU A 85 10.86 1.17 3.27
C LEU A 85 10.64 1.09 4.79
N GLU A 86 11.71 1.30 5.57
CA GLU A 86 11.74 1.28 7.04
C GLU A 86 10.73 2.25 7.65
N ARG A 87 10.61 3.45 7.05
CA ARG A 87 9.76 4.53 7.55
C ARG A 87 8.28 4.34 7.20
N TYR A 88 7.96 3.52 6.20
CA TYR A 88 6.58 3.21 5.83
C TYR A 88 5.96 2.06 6.65
N ARG A 89 6.78 1.12 7.16
CA ARG A 89 6.32 0.00 8.02
C ARG A 89 5.29 0.41 9.10
N PRO A 90 5.53 1.45 9.92
CA PRO A 90 4.58 1.80 10.99
C PRO A 90 3.21 2.23 10.46
N ILE A 91 3.15 2.93 9.32
CA ILE A 91 1.88 3.34 8.71
C ILE A 91 1.10 2.12 8.21
N PHE A 92 1.79 1.13 7.66
CA PHE A 92 1.15 -0.10 7.23
C PHE A 92 0.51 -0.85 8.41
N HIS A 93 1.23 -0.99 9.53
CA HIS A 93 0.68 -1.61 10.73
C HIS A 93 -0.49 -0.83 11.32
N LEU A 94 -0.42 0.51 11.31
CA LEU A 94 -1.49 1.37 11.78
C LEU A 94 -2.75 1.25 10.90
N ASN A 95 -2.58 1.17 9.57
CA ASN A 95 -3.69 0.90 8.65
C ASN A 95 -4.28 -0.49 8.83
N ALA A 96 -3.45 -1.51 9.06
CA ALA A 96 -3.94 -2.85 9.36
C ALA A 96 -4.74 -2.90 10.66
N ALA A 97 -4.28 -2.21 11.71
CA ALA A 97 -5.00 -2.07 12.97
C ALA A 97 -6.33 -1.32 12.78
N TRP A 98 -6.35 -0.26 11.96
CA TRP A 98 -7.56 0.47 11.62
C TRP A 98 -8.57 -0.39 10.85
N MET A 99 -8.12 -1.15 9.84
CA MET A 99 -8.96 -2.12 9.11
C MET A 99 -9.57 -3.17 10.04
N LEU A 100 -8.78 -3.67 11.01
CA LEU A 100 -9.28 -4.57 12.05
C LEU A 100 -10.36 -3.90 12.91
N ALA A 101 -10.13 -2.65 13.34
CA ALA A 101 -11.11 -1.90 14.12
C ALA A 101 -12.43 -1.69 13.35
N VAL A 102 -12.34 -1.33 12.06
CA VAL A 102 -13.50 -1.21 11.15
C VAL A 102 -14.25 -2.54 11.06
N GLY A 103 -13.53 -3.64 10.84
CA GLY A 103 -14.12 -4.98 10.76
C GLY A 103 -14.83 -5.37 12.06
N VAL A 104 -14.23 -5.09 13.23
CA VAL A 104 -14.86 -5.34 14.53
C VAL A 104 -16.11 -4.48 14.74
N VAL A 105 -16.09 -3.20 14.36
CA VAL A 105 -17.26 -2.31 14.47
C VAL A 105 -18.36 -2.76 13.53
N MET A 106 -18.05 -3.11 12.27
CA MET A 106 -19.03 -3.63 11.31
C MET A 106 -19.65 -4.94 11.78
N LEU A 107 -18.85 -5.88 12.32
CA LEU A 107 -19.36 -7.13 12.88
C LEU A 107 -20.25 -6.88 14.10
N ARG A 108 -19.89 -5.96 15.00
CA ARG A 108 -20.75 -5.58 16.13
C ARG A 108 -22.04 -4.90 15.69
N ALA A 109 -21.98 -4.02 14.69
CA ALA A 109 -23.16 -3.38 14.14
C ALA A 109 -24.08 -4.38 13.44
N GLY A 110 -23.53 -5.36 12.73
CA GLY A 110 -24.28 -6.44 12.08
C GLY A 110 -24.84 -7.48 13.05
N LEU A 111 -24.15 -7.78 14.14
CA LEU A 111 -24.61 -8.69 15.20
C LEU A 111 -25.57 -8.02 16.20
N GLY A 112 -25.48 -6.70 16.37
CA GLY A 112 -26.36 -5.88 17.22
C GLY A 112 -27.58 -5.31 16.51
N GLY A 113 -27.74 -5.55 15.21
CA GLY A 113 -28.92 -5.21 14.42
C GLY A 113 -30.09 -6.14 14.68
N ASN A 114 -30.88 -5.80 15.70
CA ASN A 114 -32.32 -6.11 15.79
C ASN A 114 -33.02 -5.76 14.44
N GLY A 115 -33.99 -6.51 13.92
CA GLY A 115 -35.02 -7.22 14.68
C GLY A 115 -36.03 -6.22 15.20
#